data_AF-A0A519W3Q3-F1
#
_entry.id   AF-A0A519W3Q3-F1
#
_cell.length_a   1.000
_cell.length_b   1.000
_cell.length_c   1.000
_cell.angle_alpha   90.00
_cell.angle_beta   90.00
_cell.angle_gamma   90.00
#
_symmetry.space_group_name_H-M   'P 1'
#
loop_
_entity.id
_entity.type
_entity.pdbx_description
1 polymer ?
#
loop_
_entity_poly.entity_id
_entity_poly.type
_entity_poly.pdbx_seq_one_letter_code
_entity_poly.pdbx_strand_id
1 'polypeptide(L)' 'FNNFQDYKDHAEKEFIKFKLEKNNWNVSKTADEIDIQRSHLYSKIEKFGLKRE' A
#
# COMPACT_ATOMS: atom_id res chain seq x y z
N PHE A 1 11.66 -8.64 12.45
CA PHE A 1 11.25 -9.45 11.29
C PHE A 1 11.92 -10.81 11.42
N ASN A 2 11.18 -11.91 11.23
CA ASN A 2 11.72 -13.25 11.44
C ASN A 2 12.34 -13.83 10.16
N ASN A 3 12.01 -13.28 9.00
CA ASN A 3 12.62 -13.59 7.72
C ASN A 3 12.54 -12.38 6.76
N PHE A 4 13.15 -12.50 5.58
CA PHE A 4 13.16 -11.46 4.56
C PHE A 4 11.78 -11.14 3.98
N GLN A 5 10.89 -12.13 3.89
CA GLN A 5 9.53 -11.94 3.41
C GLN A 5 8.73 -11.06 4.38
N ASP A 6 8.84 -11.28 5.68
CA ASP A 6 8.18 -10.46 6.70
C ASP A 6 8.62 -9.00 6.62
N TYR A 7 9.92 -8.77 6.41
CA TYR A 7 10.47 -7.41 6.24
C TYR A 7 9.92 -6.74 4.99
N LYS A 8 9.93 -7.46 3.86
CA LYS A 8 9.37 -6.95 2.59
C LYS A 8 7.90 -6.60 2.71
N ASP A 9 7.11 -7.49 3.31
CA ASP A 9 5.67 -7.27 3.49
C ASP A 9 5.40 -6.05 4.40
N HIS A 10 6.19 -5.87 5.46
CA HIS A 10 6.07 -4.69 6.32
C HIS A 10 6.49 -3.40 5.60
N ALA A 11 7.63 -3.41 4.90
CA ALA A 11 8.10 -2.25 4.15
C ALA A 11 7.11 -1.86 3.03
N GLU A 12 6.55 -2.85 2.33
CA GLU A 12 5.52 -2.64 1.32
C GLU A 12 4.24 -2.05 1.93
N LYS A 13 3.79 -2.58 3.08
CA LYS A 13 2.64 -2.05 3.81
C LYS A 13 2.83 -0.58 4.19
N GLU A 14 3.95 -0.23 4.82
CA GLU A 14 4.22 1.13 5.27
C GLU A 14 4.37 2.10 4.09
N PHE A 15 5.02 1.67 3.01
CA PHE A 15 5.14 2.45 1.79
C PHE A 15 3.76 2.77 1.18
N ILE A 16 2.89 1.77 1.05
CA ILE A 16 1.55 1.96 0.50
C ILE A 16 0.70 2.84 1.42
N LYS A 17 0.73 2.62 2.75
CA LYS A 17 0.02 3.45 3.73
C LYS A 17 0.41 4.91 3.61
N PHE A 18 1.71 5.21 3.62
CA PHE A 18 2.24 6.55 3.50
C PHE A 18 1.78 7.24 2.20
N LYS A 19 1.82 6.53 1.08
CA LYS A 19 1.39 7.06 -0.23
C LYS A 19 -0.12 7.30 -0.29
N LEU A 20 -0.93 6.44 0.31
CA LEU A 20 -2.37 6.62 0.43
C LEU A 20 -2.69 7.87 1.27
N GLU A 21 -2.06 8.03 2.43
CA GLU A 21 -2.26 9.19 3.31
C GLU A 21 -1.85 10.50 2.62
N LYS A 22 -0.68 10.52 1.97
CA LYS A 22 -0.20 11.67 1.19
C LYS A 22 -1.17 12.10 0.09
N ASN A 23 -1.91 11.15 -0.47
CA ASN A 23 -2.91 11.39 -1.52
C ASN A 23 -4.35 11.48 -0.98
N ASN A 24 -4.54 11.69 0.33
CA ASN A 24 -5.85 11.77 0.97
C ASN A 24 -6.73 10.55 0.67
N TRP A 25 -6.14 9.36 0.64
CA TRP A 25 -6.77 8.09 0.29
C TRP A 25 -7.36 8.03 -1.12
N ASN A 26 -6.89 8.86 -2.05
CA ASN A 26 -7.21 8.73 -3.46
C ASN A 26 -6.43 7.55 -4.06
N VAL A 27 -7.05 6.37 -4.05
CA VAL A 27 -6.46 5.10 -4.52
C VAL A 27 -6.06 5.20 -6.00
N SER A 28 -6.89 5.80 -6.84
CA SER A 28 -6.60 6.00 -8.27
C SER A 28 -5.31 6.80 -8.48
N LYS A 29 -5.22 7.97 -7.85
CA LYS A 29 -4.03 8.83 -7.93
C LYS A 29 -2.79 8.15 -7.33
N THR A 30 -2.97 7.40 -6.24
CA THR A 30 -1.88 6.69 -5.57
C THR A 30 -1.32 5.58 -6.45
N ALA A 31 -2.18 4.80 -7.10
CA ALA A 31 -1.79 3.74 -8.04
C ALA A 31 -1.03 4.33 -9.23
N ASP A 32 -1.53 5.44 -9.78
CA ASP A 32 -0.88 6.17 -10.87
C ASP A 32 0.48 6.76 -10.41
N GLU A 33 0.61 7.26 -9.18
CA GLU A 33 1.88 7.82 -8.64
C GLU A 33 2.95 6.76 -8.41
N ILE A 34 2.59 5.56 -7.94
CA ILE A 34 3.54 4.48 -7.65
C ILE A 34 3.68 3.48 -8.80
N ASP A 35 3.15 3.81 -9.97
CA ASP A 35 3.22 3.04 -11.22
C ASP A 35 2.75 1.58 -11.07
N ILE A 36 1.56 1.41 -10.46
CA ILE A 36 0.90 0.10 -10.35
C ILE A 36 -0.55 0.15 -10.83
N GLN A 37 -1.08 -1.01 -11.19
CA GLN A 37 -2.49 -1.13 -11.50
C GLN A 37 -3.34 -0.90 -10.25
N ARG A 38 -4.44 -0.16 -10.40
CA ARG A 38 -5.40 0.12 -9.32
C ARG A 38 -5.93 -1.16 -8.67
N SER A 39 -6.24 -2.18 -9.46
CA SER A 39 -6.66 -3.50 -8.97
C SER A 39 -5.63 -4.13 -8.03
N HIS A 40 -4.33 -4.04 -8.36
CA HIS A 40 -3.26 -4.52 -7.48
C HIS A 40 -3.18 -3.71 -6.20
N LEU A 41 -3.33 -2.38 -6.28
CA LEU A 41 -3.34 -1.54 -5.08
C LEU A 41 -4.49 -1.94 -4.14
N TYR A 42 -5.69 -2.18 -4.67
CA TYR A 42 -6.82 -2.70 -3.87
C TYR A 42 -6.49 -4.04 -3.21
N SER A 43 -5.92 -5.00 -3.95
CA SER A 43 -5.50 -6.28 -3.36
C SER A 43 -4.47 -6.12 -2.25
N LYS A 44 -3.55 -5.15 -2.37
CA LYS A 44 -2.55 -4.85 -1.34
C LYS A 44 -3.17 -4.19 -0.10
N ILE A 45 -4.12 -3.27 -0.29
CA ILE A 45 -4.88 -2.64 0.79
C ILE A 45 -5.60 -3.71 1.62
N GLU A 46 -6.31 -4.63 0.96
CA GLU A 46 -7.00 -5.75 1.62
C GLU A 46 -6.01 -6.71 2.29
N LYS A 47 -4.94 -7.13 1.56
CA LYS A 47 -3.90 -8.03 2.10
C LYS A 47 -3.29 -7.49 3.40
N PHE A 48 -3.03 -6.19 3.46
CA PHE A 48 -2.36 -5.55 4.60
C PHE A 48 -3.31 -4.97 5.65
N GLY A 49 -4.63 -5.03 5.41
CA GLY A 49 -5.67 -4.48 6.27
C GLY A 49 -5.55 -2.97 6.45
N LEU A 50 -5.13 -2.25 5.39
CA LEU A 50 -4.97 -0.80 5.45
C LEU A 50 -6.34 -0.11 5.51
N LYS A 51 -6.54 0.74 6.51
CA LYS A 51 -7.77 1.49 6.72
C LYS A 51 -7.46 2.94 7.02
N ARG A 52 -8.36 3.83 6.61
CA ARG A 52 -8.34 5.24 6.99
C ARG A 52 -8.79 5.35 8.44
N GLU A 53 -7.94 5.94 9.27
CA GLU A 53 -8.28 6.32 10.65
C GLU A 53 -9.15 7.60 10.68
#